data_AF-A0A2E3Y9M4-F1
#
_entry.id   AF-A0A2E3Y9M4-F1
#
_cell.length_a   1.000
_cell.length_b   1.000
_cell.length_c   1.000
_cell.angle_alpha   90.00
_cell.angle_beta   90.00
_cell.angle_gamma   90.00
#
_symmetry.space_group_name_H-M   'P 1'
#
loop_
_entity.id
_entity.type
_entity.pdbx_description
1 polymer ?
#
loop_
_entity_poly.entity_id
_entity_poly.type
_entity_poly.pdbx_seq_one_letter_code
_entity_poly.pdbx_strand_id
1 'polypeptide(L)'
;MELTSRERVQLALRGEEPDRVPYQDIFWKSTIARWRQEGLSDVEPTDYFGCEITRLGADYSLQFPLRTIEETDRYRVYVDADGATRKEIAQGDDWTPHWLEFTVTDADSRARVRERLTYKESRIGPATDQIYANARSGPSCRLLRARILSSDVAQNRPGEHADCHVYRARLGRRHDGDPRPARVRSV
;
A
#
# COMPACT_ATOMS: atom_id res chain seq x y z
N MET A 1 20.01 7.52 -25.40
CA MET A 1 19.07 8.49 -24.81
C MET A 1 18.74 7.95 -23.44
N GLU A 2 19.00 8.72 -22.38
CA GLU A 2 18.71 8.28 -21.01
C GLU A 2 17.20 8.25 -20.80
N LEU A 3 16.65 7.09 -20.42
CA LEU A 3 15.24 6.94 -20.10
C LEU A 3 14.94 7.49 -18.70
N THR A 4 13.72 7.96 -18.48
CA THR A 4 13.25 8.21 -17.12
C THR A 4 13.03 6.89 -16.38
N SER A 5 13.02 6.92 -15.05
CA SER A 5 12.65 5.78 -14.20
C SER A 5 11.33 5.13 -14.63
N ARG A 6 10.35 5.96 -15.00
CA ARG A 6 9.04 5.51 -15.43
C ARG A 6 9.10 4.69 -16.71
N GLU A 7 9.75 5.23 -17.74
CA GLU A 7 9.87 4.58 -19.04
C GLU A 7 10.65 3.28 -18.90
N ARG A 8 11.77 3.31 -18.16
CA ARG A 8 12.61 2.14 -17.89
C ARG A 8 11.83 1.00 -17.24
N VAL A 9 11.14 1.28 -16.14
CA VAL A 9 10.33 0.25 -15.44
C VAL A 9 9.17 -0.21 -16.32
N GLN A 10 8.54 0.68 -17.09
CA GLN A 10 7.45 0.30 -17.98
C GLN A 10 7.90 -0.60 -19.14
N LEU A 11 9.08 -0.38 -19.73
CA LEU A 11 9.65 -1.27 -20.74
C LEU A 11 9.95 -2.64 -20.15
N ALA A 12 10.62 -2.68 -19.00
CA ALA A 12 10.94 -3.93 -18.31
C ALA A 12 9.68 -4.76 -17.99
N LEU A 13 8.60 -4.12 -17.53
CA LEU A 13 7.32 -4.80 -17.25
C LEU A 13 6.59 -5.30 -18.51
N ARG A 14 6.90 -4.75 -19.69
CA ARG A 14 6.40 -5.24 -20.98
C ARG A 14 7.31 -6.31 -21.60
N GLY A 15 8.45 -6.60 -20.97
CA GLY A 15 9.47 -7.50 -21.54
C GLY A 15 10.24 -6.87 -22.71
N GLU A 16 10.24 -5.54 -22.83
CA GLU A 16 11.02 -4.79 -23.80
C GLU A 16 12.40 -4.42 -23.20
N GLU A 17 13.36 -4.06 -24.06
CA GLU A 17 14.73 -3.71 -23.62
C GLU A 17 14.85 -2.24 -23.18
N PRO A 18 15.06 -1.95 -21.88
CA PRO A 18 15.40 -0.61 -21.41
C PRO A 18 16.88 -0.26 -21.65
N ASP A 19 17.23 1.02 -21.43
CA ASP A 19 18.62 1.51 -21.44
C ASP A 19 19.52 0.87 -20.36
N ARG A 20 18.94 0.44 -19.24
CA ARG A 20 19.55 -0.41 -18.21
C ARG A 20 18.49 -1.15 -17.40
N VAL A 21 18.89 -2.18 -16.64
CA VAL A 21 17.98 -2.87 -15.71
C VAL A 21 17.46 -1.87 -14.66
N PRO A 22 16.12 -1.72 -14.48
CA PRO A 22 15.59 -0.88 -13.41
C PRO A 22 15.95 -1.46 -12.03
N TYR A 23 16.43 -0.60 -11.13
CA TYR A 23 16.81 -0.98 -9.78
C TYR A 23 15.73 -0.59 -8.75
N GLN A 24 15.37 -1.53 -7.89
CA GLN A 24 14.49 -1.30 -6.76
C GLN A 24 14.88 -2.21 -5.60
N ASP A 25 14.91 -1.65 -4.40
CA ASP A 25 15.26 -2.38 -3.18
C ASP A 25 14.47 -1.88 -1.96
N ILE A 26 14.55 -2.61 -0.86
CA ILE A 26 14.03 -2.24 0.46
C ILE A 26 15.12 -2.52 1.48
N PHE A 27 15.58 -1.46 2.15
CA PHE A 27 16.69 -1.56 3.10
C PHE A 27 16.19 -1.79 4.52
N TRP A 28 16.90 -2.66 5.24
CA TRP A 28 16.68 -2.93 6.66
C TRP A 28 16.95 -1.70 7.51
N LYS A 29 16.17 -1.50 8.59
CA LYS A 29 16.32 -0.32 9.45
C LYS A 29 17.69 -0.29 10.13
N SER A 30 18.19 -1.46 10.57
CA SER A 30 19.53 -1.61 11.14
C SER A 30 20.62 -1.20 10.13
N THR A 31 20.50 -1.63 8.88
CA THR A 31 21.43 -1.26 7.79
C THR A 31 21.44 0.24 7.55
N ILE A 32 20.27 0.89 7.49
CA ILE A 32 20.17 2.34 7.32
C ILE A 32 20.82 3.06 8.51
N ALA A 33 20.54 2.62 9.74
CA ALA A 33 21.12 3.20 10.94
C ALA A 33 22.65 3.10 10.94
N ARG A 34 23.19 1.94 10.55
CA ARG A 34 24.63 1.73 10.37
C ARG A 34 25.20 2.66 9.30
N TRP A 35 24.60 2.70 8.11
CA TRP A 35 25.07 3.55 7.01
C TRP A 35 25.12 5.03 7.38
N ARG A 36 24.16 5.54 8.15
CA ARG A 36 24.20 6.93 8.65
C ARG A 36 25.39 7.19 9.56
N GLN A 37 25.77 6.22 10.40
CA GLN A 37 26.99 6.31 11.22
C GLN A 37 28.27 6.22 10.38
N GLU A 38 28.22 5.50 9.25
CA GLU A 38 29.31 5.37 8.29
C GLU A 38 29.42 6.55 7.30
N GLY A 39 28.52 7.55 7.40
CA GLY A 39 28.59 8.79 6.61
C GLY A 39 27.59 8.90 5.46
N LEU A 40 26.58 8.01 5.38
CA LEU A 40 25.41 8.27 4.52
C LEU A 40 24.75 9.57 4.99
N SER A 41 24.59 10.52 4.07
CA SER A 41 23.92 11.78 4.36
C SER A 41 22.46 11.56 4.79
N ASP A 42 21.82 12.59 5.34
CA ASP A 42 20.41 12.55 5.77
C ASP A 42 19.39 12.40 4.61
N VAL A 43 19.84 11.99 3.43
CA VAL A 43 18.99 11.65 2.30
C VAL A 43 18.38 10.26 2.49
N GLU A 44 17.21 10.04 1.89
CA GLU A 44 16.62 8.71 1.86
C GLU A 44 17.51 7.75 1.07
N PRO A 45 17.82 6.54 1.58
CA PRO A 45 18.66 5.57 0.89
C PRO A 45 18.15 5.22 -0.51
N THR A 46 16.82 5.20 -0.70
CA THR A 46 16.20 4.97 -2.01
C THR A 46 16.55 6.06 -3.02
N ASP A 47 16.74 7.30 -2.57
CA ASP A 47 17.19 8.38 -3.44
C ASP A 47 18.70 8.35 -3.64
N TYR A 48 19.47 8.03 -2.59
CA TYR A 48 20.92 7.89 -2.67
C TYR A 48 21.37 6.81 -3.67
N PHE A 49 20.75 5.63 -3.63
CA PHE A 49 21.07 4.51 -4.51
C PHE A 49 20.29 4.52 -5.83
N GLY A 50 19.44 5.53 -6.07
CA GLY A 50 18.72 5.69 -7.33
C GLY A 50 17.65 4.63 -7.59
N CYS A 51 16.91 4.21 -6.55
CA CYS A 51 15.74 3.33 -6.69
C CYS A 51 14.67 3.99 -7.56
N GLU A 52 14.13 3.22 -8.49
CA GLU A 52 13.30 3.73 -9.59
C GLU A 52 11.82 3.93 -9.21
N ILE A 53 11.34 3.32 -8.12
CA ILE A 53 9.91 3.30 -7.75
C ILE A 53 9.68 3.98 -6.40
N THR A 54 8.75 4.95 -6.37
CA THR A 54 8.24 5.53 -5.12
C THR A 54 7.11 4.66 -4.59
N ARG A 55 7.24 4.23 -3.34
CA ARG A 55 6.21 3.42 -2.67
C ARG A 55 5.15 4.32 -2.04
N LEU A 56 3.89 3.96 -2.28
CA LEU A 56 2.76 4.44 -1.50
C LEU A 56 2.22 3.28 -0.69
N GLY A 57 1.98 3.53 0.60
CA GLY A 57 1.47 2.53 1.53
C GLY A 57 0.17 2.99 2.17
N ALA A 58 -0.54 2.01 2.72
CA ALA A 58 -1.68 2.20 3.60
C ALA A 58 -1.58 1.16 4.72
N ASP A 59 -2.41 1.31 5.74
CA ASP A 59 -2.63 0.26 6.74
C ASP A 59 -3.45 -0.88 6.11
N TYR A 60 -2.80 -2.02 5.90
CA TYR A 60 -3.39 -3.24 5.35
C TYR A 60 -3.77 -4.27 6.42
N SER A 61 -3.63 -3.92 7.70
CA SER A 61 -3.89 -4.86 8.80
C SER A 61 -5.38 -5.06 9.08
N LEU A 62 -5.70 -6.07 9.89
CA LEU A 62 -7.04 -6.27 10.45
C LEU A 62 -7.43 -5.22 11.51
N GLN A 63 -6.54 -4.28 11.85
CA GLN A 63 -6.78 -3.21 12.83
C GLN A 63 -7.32 -3.74 14.17
N PHE A 64 -6.81 -4.89 14.61
CA PHE A 64 -7.03 -5.33 15.97
C PHE A 64 -6.33 -4.40 16.96
N PRO A 65 -6.88 -4.23 18.18
CA PRO A 65 -6.19 -3.49 19.22
C PRO A 65 -4.84 -4.14 19.53
N LEU A 66 -3.77 -3.34 19.44
CA LEU A 66 -2.45 -3.77 19.91
C LEU A 66 -2.51 -4.01 21.41
N ARG A 67 -1.95 -5.13 21.87
CA ARG A 67 -1.94 -5.48 23.28
C ARG A 67 -0.63 -6.13 23.67
N THR A 68 0.15 -5.46 24.51
CA THR A 68 1.33 -6.05 25.15
C THR A 68 0.89 -7.05 26.22
N ILE A 69 1.48 -8.24 26.20
CA ILE A 69 1.26 -9.31 27.18
C ILE A 69 2.41 -9.31 28.20
N GLU A 70 3.63 -9.18 27.70
CA GLU A 70 4.86 -9.19 28.50
C GLU A 70 5.88 -8.29 27.82
N GLU A 71 6.62 -7.51 28.60
CA GLU A 71 7.71 -6.68 28.10
C GLU A 71 8.88 -6.73 29.07
N THR A 72 10.07 -6.98 28.53
CA THR A 72 11.33 -7.09 29.26
C THR A 72 12.41 -6.36 28.48
N ASP A 73 13.56 -6.19 29.12
CA ASP A 73 14.76 -5.58 28.54
C ASP A 73 15.25 -6.31 27.28
N ARG A 74 14.94 -7.61 27.17
CA ARG A 74 15.40 -8.49 26.10
C ARG A 74 14.34 -8.76 25.04
N TYR A 75 13.08 -8.86 25.40
CA TYR A 75 12.00 -9.20 24.47
C TYR A 75 10.66 -8.65 24.90
N ARG A 76 9.72 -8.59 23.95
CA ARG A 76 8.30 -8.35 24.17
C ARG A 76 7.45 -9.48 23.59
N VAL A 77 6.35 -9.78 24.25
CA VAL A 77 5.27 -10.62 23.75
C VAL A 77 4.01 -9.77 23.64
N TYR A 78 3.40 -9.74 22.47
CA TYR A 78 2.24 -8.89 22.21
C TYR A 78 1.35 -9.45 21.11
N VAL A 79 0.10 -8.97 21.10
CA VAL A 79 -0.84 -9.17 19.99
C VAL A 79 -0.70 -8.00 19.03
N ASP A 80 -0.40 -8.30 17.77
CA ASP A 80 -0.26 -7.30 16.71
C ASP A 80 -1.61 -6.85 16.12
N ALA A 81 -1.57 -5.91 15.17
CA ALA A 81 -2.77 -5.37 14.53
C ALA A 81 -3.48 -6.38 13.60
N ASP A 82 -2.87 -7.52 13.32
CA ASP A 82 -3.47 -8.65 12.60
C ASP A 82 -4.01 -9.73 13.55
N GLY A 83 -3.89 -9.51 14.86
CA GLY A 83 -4.38 -10.43 15.88
C GLY A 83 -3.47 -11.65 16.07
N ALA A 84 -2.21 -11.59 15.63
CA ALA A 84 -1.23 -12.62 15.94
C ALA A 84 -0.51 -12.29 17.24
N THR A 85 -0.44 -13.27 18.14
CA THR A 85 0.42 -13.21 19.32
C THR A 85 1.83 -13.57 18.91
N ARG A 86 2.79 -12.67 19.10
CA ARG A 86 4.19 -12.89 18.71
C ARG A 86 5.18 -12.39 19.75
N LYS A 87 6.33 -13.04 19.78
CA LYS A 87 7.49 -12.69 20.60
C LYS A 87 8.58 -12.09 19.72
N GLU A 88 9.07 -10.93 20.09
CA GLU A 88 10.13 -10.20 19.39
C GLU A 88 11.22 -9.77 20.37
N ILE A 89 12.48 -9.78 19.93
CA ILE A 89 13.61 -9.29 20.71
C ILE A 89 13.54 -7.75 20.74
N ALA A 90 13.70 -7.15 21.93
CA ALA A 90 13.52 -5.72 22.15
C ALA A 90 14.69 -4.87 21.62
N GLN A 91 15.88 -5.46 21.52
CA GLN A 91 17.10 -4.76 21.11
C GLN A 91 17.50 -5.15 19.68
N GLY A 92 17.78 -4.13 18.88
CA GLY A 92 18.67 -4.22 17.72
C GLY A 92 18.07 -4.72 16.42
N ASP A 93 17.09 -5.63 16.43
CA ASP A 93 17.08 -6.56 15.31
C ASP A 93 15.81 -6.64 14.48
N ASP A 94 16.05 -6.52 13.18
CA ASP A 94 15.25 -6.98 12.06
C ASP A 94 15.11 -8.53 12.03
N TRP A 95 14.98 -9.19 13.19
CA TRP A 95 14.77 -10.64 13.27
C TRP A 95 13.32 -11.01 12.98
N THR A 96 13.14 -12.19 12.39
CA THR A 96 11.83 -12.81 12.24
C THR A 96 11.18 -13.02 13.61
N PRO A 97 9.98 -12.46 13.85
CA PRO A 97 9.24 -12.70 15.09
C PRO A 97 8.97 -14.20 15.30
N HIS A 98 8.87 -14.62 16.56
CA HIS A 98 8.35 -15.94 16.88
C HIS A 98 6.83 -15.87 17.08
N TRP A 99 6.06 -16.44 16.16
CA TRP A 99 4.61 -16.53 16.26
C TRP A 99 4.21 -17.59 17.27
N LEU A 100 3.37 -17.19 18.23
CA LEU A 100 2.88 -18.03 19.32
C LEU A 100 1.45 -18.50 19.06
N GLU A 101 0.59 -17.60 18.57
CA GLU A 101 -0.83 -17.86 18.38
C GLU A 101 -1.41 -16.93 17.31
N PHE A 102 -2.51 -17.35 16.67
CA PHE A 102 -3.23 -16.55 15.68
C PHE A 102 -4.72 -16.47 16.05
N THR A 103 -5.30 -15.27 15.92
CA THR A 103 -6.75 -15.08 16.07
C THR A 103 -7.56 -15.69 14.92
N VAL A 104 -6.96 -15.83 13.74
CA VAL A 104 -7.63 -16.32 12.53
C VAL A 104 -6.98 -17.65 12.11
N THR A 105 -7.68 -18.76 12.36
CA THR A 105 -7.16 -20.12 12.14
C THR A 105 -7.98 -20.93 11.15
N ASP A 106 -9.18 -20.48 10.80
CA ASP A 106 -10.14 -21.22 9.99
C ASP A 106 -11.05 -20.27 9.17
N ALA A 107 -11.92 -20.86 8.36
CA ALA A 107 -12.81 -20.10 7.48
C ALA A 107 -13.84 -19.25 8.25
N ASP A 108 -14.33 -19.73 9.39
CA ASP A 108 -15.37 -19.04 10.18
C ASP A 108 -14.78 -17.84 10.92
N SER A 109 -13.63 -18.01 11.57
CA SER A 109 -12.86 -16.92 12.18
C SER A 109 -12.47 -15.87 11.13
N ARG A 110 -12.05 -16.30 9.93
CA ARG A 110 -11.80 -15.39 8.80
C ARG A 110 -13.06 -14.64 8.39
N ALA A 111 -14.21 -15.31 8.27
CA ALA A 111 -15.46 -14.68 7.88
C ALA A 111 -15.88 -13.57 8.87
N ARG A 112 -15.71 -13.80 10.17
CA ARG A 112 -16.02 -12.82 11.24
C ARG A 112 -15.17 -11.55 11.18
N VAL A 113 -13.93 -11.65 10.71
CA VAL A 113 -12.99 -10.50 10.69
C VAL A 113 -12.88 -9.85 9.31
N ARG A 114 -13.47 -10.46 8.26
CA ARG A 114 -13.35 -10.00 6.88
C ARG A 114 -13.75 -8.54 6.70
N GLU A 115 -14.80 -8.10 7.38
CA GLU A 115 -15.28 -6.72 7.32
C GLU A 115 -14.25 -5.70 7.85
N ARG A 116 -13.32 -6.12 8.70
CA ARG A 116 -12.25 -5.24 9.18
C ARG A 116 -11.37 -4.75 8.03
N LEU A 117 -11.14 -5.57 7.00
CA LEU A 117 -10.33 -5.23 5.81
C LEU A 117 -11.01 -4.23 4.86
N THR A 118 -12.25 -3.80 5.16
CA THR A 118 -12.92 -2.77 4.35
C THR A 118 -12.14 -1.46 4.37
N TYR A 119 -12.26 -0.72 3.26
CA TYR A 119 -11.65 0.60 3.13
C TYR A 119 -12.19 1.55 4.20
N LYS A 120 -11.26 2.25 4.84
CA LYS A 120 -11.53 3.38 5.72
C LYS A 120 -10.49 4.45 5.42
N GLU A 121 -10.89 5.71 5.46
CA GLU A 121 -9.97 6.84 5.23
C GLU A 121 -8.79 6.82 6.20
N SER A 122 -9.02 6.36 7.44
CA SER A 122 -7.97 6.19 8.46
C SER A 122 -6.87 5.19 8.07
N ARG A 123 -7.06 4.36 7.06
CA ARG A 123 -6.01 3.46 6.54
C ARG A 123 -4.98 4.21 5.70
N ILE A 124 -5.30 5.40 5.22
CA ILE A 124 -4.38 6.23 4.44
C ILE A 124 -3.60 7.11 5.42
N GLY A 125 -2.27 6.98 5.42
CA GLY A 125 -1.41 7.79 6.29
C GLY A 125 -1.48 9.29 5.92
N PRO A 126 -1.27 10.21 6.87
CA PRO A 126 -1.45 11.66 6.66
C PRO A 126 -0.47 12.26 5.65
N ALA A 127 0.68 11.63 5.43
CA ALA A 127 1.67 12.08 4.46
C ALA A 127 1.45 11.52 3.04
N THR A 128 0.50 10.58 2.86
CA THR A 128 0.32 9.86 1.59
C THR A 128 0.07 10.79 0.41
N ASP A 129 -0.76 11.82 0.59
CA ASP A 129 -1.07 12.78 -0.46
C ASP A 129 0.15 13.62 -0.86
N GLN A 130 0.98 14.01 0.11
CA GLN A 130 2.21 14.75 -0.16
C GLN A 130 3.23 13.87 -0.89
N ILE A 131 3.39 12.60 -0.48
CA ILE A 131 4.28 11.65 -1.14
C ILE A 131 3.80 11.42 -2.59
N TYR A 132 2.49 11.26 -2.80
CA TYR A 132 1.90 11.14 -4.12
C TYR A 132 2.16 12.38 -4.98
N ALA A 133 1.97 13.57 -4.43
CA ALA A 133 2.22 14.83 -5.13
C ALA A 133 3.70 14.96 -5.54
N ASN A 134 4.63 14.68 -4.63
CA ASN A 134 6.07 14.71 -4.88
C ASN A 134 6.49 13.71 -5.96
N ALA A 135 5.95 12.49 -5.91
CA ALA A 135 6.21 11.47 -6.92
C ALA A 135 5.72 11.86 -8.33
N ARG A 136 4.74 12.76 -8.42
CA ARG A 136 4.20 13.27 -9.68
C ARG A 136 4.92 14.50 -10.22
N SER A 137 5.43 15.37 -9.35
CA SER A 137 6.09 16.62 -9.73
C SER A 137 7.58 16.47 -9.97
N GLY A 138 8.21 15.41 -9.45
CA GLY A 138 9.63 15.15 -9.64
C GLY A 138 10.01 14.77 -11.08
N PRO A 139 11.23 15.13 -11.55
CA PRO A 139 11.73 14.79 -12.88
C PRO A 139 11.86 13.27 -13.11
N SER A 140 11.97 12.50 -12.02
CA SER A 140 11.79 11.06 -12.00
C SER A 140 10.34 10.76 -11.58
N CYS A 141 9.40 10.66 -12.51
CA CYS A 141 8.02 10.30 -12.17
C CYS A 141 7.95 8.80 -11.81
N ARG A 142 8.29 8.46 -10.57
CA ARG A 142 8.52 7.10 -10.05
C ARG A 142 7.26 6.33 -9.65
N LEU A 143 6.07 6.83 -10.03
CA LEU A 143 4.81 6.19 -9.64
C LEU A 143 4.38 5.15 -10.68
N LEU A 144 4.55 3.87 -10.35
CA LEU A 144 3.88 2.82 -11.10
C LEU A 144 2.46 2.65 -10.55
N ARG A 145 1.46 2.97 -11.37
CA ARG A 145 0.07 2.66 -11.02
C ARG A 145 -0.14 1.15 -11.19
N ALA A 146 0.08 0.38 -10.12
CA ALA A 146 -0.43 -0.99 -10.06
C ALA A 146 -1.96 -0.90 -10.08
N ARG A 147 -2.58 -1.41 -11.15
CA ARG A 147 -4.02 -1.59 -11.20
C ARG A 147 -4.32 -2.75 -10.26
N ILE A 148 -4.66 -2.45 -9.01
CA ILE A 148 -5.29 -3.45 -8.15
C ILE A 148 -6.61 -3.78 -8.83
N LEU A 149 -6.66 -4.94 -9.48
CA LEU A 149 -7.92 -5.55 -9.87
C LEU A 149 -8.67 -5.76 -8.56
N SER A 150 -9.65 -4.91 -8.25
CA SER A 150 -10.62 -5.28 -7.24
C SER A 150 -11.22 -6.59 -7.73
N SER A 151 -11.11 -7.63 -6.91
CA SER A 151 -11.81 -8.88 -7.10
C SER A 151 -13.29 -8.62 -6.84
N ASP A 152 -13.93 -7.86 -7.74
CA ASP A 152 -15.35 -7.95 -7.93
C ASP A 152 -15.57 -9.25 -8.71
N VAL A 153 -16.16 -10.21 -8.00
CA VAL A 153 -16.77 -11.40 -8.58
C VAL A 153 -17.85 -10.91 -9.54
N ALA A 154 -17.45 -10.62 -10.78
CA ALA A 154 -18.34 -10.28 -11.87
C ALA A 154 -18.10 -11.29 -12.99
N GLN A 155 -19.15 -12.04 -13.27
CA GLN A 155 -19.23 -13.13 -14.21
C GLN A 155 -18.58 -12.81 -15.56
N ASN A 156 -17.75 -13.73 -16.00
CA ASN A 156 -17.09 -13.76 -17.30
C ASN A 156 -18.16 -13.71 -18.41
N ARG A 157 -18.27 -12.59 -19.14
CA ARG A 157 -18.89 -12.55 -20.48
C ARG A 157 -17.85 -12.03 -21.48
N PRO A 158 -17.47 -12.81 -22.49
CA PRO A 158 -16.51 -12.38 -23.50
C PRO A 158 -17.20 -11.49 -24.54
N GLY A 159 -16.67 -10.29 -24.81
CA GLY A 159 -17.05 -9.57 -26.03
C GLY A 159 -17.03 -8.03 -26.04
N GLU A 160 -16.78 -7.32 -24.94
CA GLU A 160 -16.82 -5.85 -24.97
C GLU A 160 -15.46 -5.21 -24.68
N HIS A 161 -14.97 -4.46 -25.67
CA HIS A 161 -13.78 -3.61 -25.58
C HIS A 161 -13.92 -2.62 -24.41
N ALA A 162 -12.97 -2.64 -23.48
CA ALA A 162 -12.97 -1.80 -22.31
C ALA A 162 -12.59 -0.35 -22.68
N ASP A 163 -13.62 0.47 -22.96
CA ASP A 163 -13.48 1.92 -22.96
C ASP A 163 -13.15 2.45 -21.56
N CYS A 164 -12.21 3.39 -21.53
CA CYS A 164 -11.63 3.96 -20.32
C CYS A 164 -12.65 4.80 -19.51
N HIS A 165 -13.25 4.21 -18.47
CA HIS A 165 -13.92 4.99 -17.42
C HIS A 165 -12.93 5.42 -16.33
N VAL A 166 -12.56 6.71 -16.35
CA VAL A 166 -11.86 7.39 -15.24
C VAL A 166 -12.91 7.74 -14.17
N TYR A 167 -12.87 7.06 -13.02
CA TYR A 167 -13.66 7.47 -11.86
C TYR A 167 -13.06 8.76 -11.26
N ARG A 168 -13.70 9.91 -11.54
CA ARG A 168 -13.58 11.11 -10.71
C ARG A 168 -14.50 10.94 -9.50
N ALA A 169 -13.94 10.87 -8.29
CA ALA A 169 -14.71 11.03 -7.08
C ALA A 169 -15.30 12.45 -7.04
N ARG A 170 -16.63 12.57 -7.24
CA ARG A 170 -17.37 13.82 -7.06
C ARG A 170 -17.60 14.02 -5.56
N LEU A 171 -16.86 14.96 -4.96
CA LEU A 171 -17.18 15.53 -3.66
C LEU A 171 -18.56 16.22 -3.77
N GLY A 172 -19.59 15.60 -3.18
CA GLY A 172 -20.95 16.12 -3.21
C GLY A 172 -21.13 17.29 -2.26
N ARG A 173 -21.18 18.52 -2.79
CA ARG A 173 -21.99 19.59 -2.20
C ARG A 173 -23.40 19.45 -2.75
N ARG A 174 -24.38 19.18 -1.88
CA ARG A 174 -25.80 19.32 -2.22
C ARG A 174 -26.11 20.82 -2.26
N HIS A 175 -26.69 21.28 -3.36
CA HIS A 175 -27.40 22.55 -3.42
C HIS A 175 -28.85 22.22 -3.78
N ASP A 176 -29.77 22.70 -2.95
CA ASP A 176 -31.22 22.64 -3.13
C ASP A 176 -31.69 23.25 -4.45
N GLY A 177 -32.77 22.72 -5.03
CA GLY A 177 -33.56 23.44 -6.06
C GLY A 177 -34.24 22.58 -7.14
N ASP A 178 -35.41 22.04 -6.80
CA ASP A 178 -36.62 21.94 -7.67
C ASP A 178 -36.67 20.91 -8.85
N PRO A 179 -37.86 20.62 -9.45
CA PRO A 179 -38.69 19.46 -9.13
C PRO A 179 -38.82 18.47 -10.30
N ARG A 180 -39.14 17.20 -9.99
CA ARG A 180 -39.44 16.19 -11.03
C ARG A 180 -40.89 16.34 -11.53
N PRO A 181 -41.17 16.30 -12.84
CA PRO A 181 -42.52 16.02 -13.32
C PRO A 181 -42.78 14.50 -13.28
N ALA A 182 -44.03 14.16 -12.97
CA ALA A 182 -44.53 12.81 -12.77
C ALA A 182 -45.12 12.18 -14.04
N ARG A 183 -45.22 10.84 -13.98
CA ARG A 183 -46.04 9.92 -14.81
C ARG A 183 -45.44 9.63 -16.21
N VAL A 184 -45.66 8.47 -16.85
CA VAL A 184 -46.84 7.58 -16.91
C VAL A 184 -46.38 6.12 -17.15
N ARG A 185 -47.07 5.15 -16.53
CA ARG A 185 -47.06 3.73 -16.91
C ARG A 185 -47.96 3.50 -18.12
N SER A 186 -47.56 2.63 -19.04
CA SER A 186 -48.51 1.94 -19.92
C SER A 186 -48.03 0.54 -20.27
N VAL A 187 -48.89 -0.41 -19.88
CA VAL A 187 -49.15 -1.80 -20.32
C VAL A 187 -47.97 -2.77 -20.37
#